data_AF-A0A920RDV9-F1
#
_entry.id   AF-A0A920RDV9-F1
#
_cell.length_a   1.000
_cell.length_b   1.000
_cell.length_c   1.000
_cell.angle_alpha   90.00
_cell.angle_beta   90.00
_cell.angle_gamma   90.00
#
_symmetry.space_group_name_H-M   'P 1'
#
loop_
_entity.id
_entity.type
_entity.pdbx_description
1 polymer ?
#
loop_
_entity_poly.entity_id
_entity_poly.type
_entity_poly.pdbx_seq_one_letter_code
_entity_poly.pdbx_strand_id
1 'polypeptide(L)'
;MIRPHLSAEGYVVSAQNGLNELSISGVVGERATVGAFVNFGADWHGPGKVLFGNRGAVVVGEIDGTTLDRTKEIHKLLQIFEPDAVLTENIWGYLWGKLAYGAMLFATALNNDSMADNFADQHRTKLWIAMGREVMGLAPKKGIQPLGFNGFDPIAYLPGATDSEARRALKRWQNLTVCQQKPTLESGETWPFEKEKPR
;
A
#
# COMPACT_ATOMS: atom_id res chain seq x y z
N MET A 1 10.79 20.98 -10.64
CA MET A 1 11.83 20.12 -10.04
C MET A 1 11.96 20.49 -8.57
N ILE A 2 11.96 19.53 -7.63
CA ILE A 2 11.91 19.82 -6.18
C ILE A 2 13.25 20.28 -5.57
N ARG A 3 14.37 19.84 -6.15
CA ARG A 3 15.73 20.06 -5.60
C ARG A 3 16.09 21.52 -5.29
N PRO A 4 15.77 22.53 -6.13
CA PRO A 4 16.04 23.94 -5.81
C PRO A 4 15.25 24.49 -4.61
N HIS A 5 14.23 23.76 -4.14
CA HIS A 5 13.40 24.14 -3.00
C HIS A 5 13.81 23.46 -1.69
N LEU A 6 14.83 22.59 -1.71
CA LEU A 6 15.37 21.94 -0.52
C LEU A 6 16.51 22.78 0.06
N SER A 7 16.50 22.97 1.39
CA SER A 7 17.68 23.43 2.12
C SER A 7 18.76 22.34 2.12
N ALA A 8 19.95 22.65 2.65
CA ALA A 8 21.03 21.68 2.78
C ALA A 8 20.64 20.46 3.65
N GLU A 9 19.79 20.69 4.64
CA GLU A 9 19.23 19.69 5.56
C GLU A 9 17.83 19.20 5.11
N GLY A 10 17.33 19.70 3.98
CA GLY A 10 16.02 19.38 3.44
C GLY A 10 15.93 17.93 2.97
N TYR A 11 14.75 17.36 3.06
CA TYR A 11 14.49 15.96 2.69
C TYR A 11 13.13 15.81 2.01
N VAL A 12 12.98 14.71 1.28
CA VAL A 12 11.75 14.31 0.59
C VAL A 12 11.17 13.08 1.26
N VAL A 13 9.89 13.15 1.64
CA VAL A 13 9.12 12.00 2.11
C VAL A 13 8.34 11.42 0.93
N SER A 14 8.66 10.19 0.56
CA SER A 14 8.04 9.48 -0.57
C SER A 14 6.75 8.80 -0.15
N ALA A 15 5.61 9.48 -0.28
CA ALA A 15 4.27 8.93 0.00
C ALA A 15 3.56 8.39 -1.27
N GLN A 16 4.33 8.04 -2.30
CA GLN A 16 3.83 7.63 -3.61
C GLN A 16 3.71 6.09 -3.71
N ASN A 17 2.78 5.59 -4.52
CA ASN A 17 2.73 4.16 -4.84
C ASN A 17 3.93 3.74 -5.70
N GLY A 18 4.53 2.59 -5.40
CA GLY A 18 5.69 2.06 -6.11
C GLY A 18 6.97 2.11 -5.27
N LEU A 19 8.12 1.95 -5.93
CA LEU A 19 9.45 2.02 -5.31
C LEU A 19 10.15 3.34 -5.68
N ASN A 20 9.48 4.46 -5.41
CA ASN A 20 9.91 5.79 -5.88
C ASN A 20 11.16 6.30 -5.14
N GLU A 21 11.44 5.76 -3.96
CA GLU A 21 12.61 6.06 -3.15
C GLU A 21 13.90 5.88 -3.94
N LEU A 22 13.96 4.88 -4.84
CA LEU A 22 15.12 4.63 -5.71
C LEU A 22 15.35 5.79 -6.70
N SER A 23 14.28 6.32 -7.28
CA SER A 23 14.35 7.45 -8.22
C SER A 23 14.63 8.76 -7.50
N ILE A 24 13.98 8.96 -6.34
CA ILE A 24 14.12 10.16 -5.52
C ILE A 24 15.55 10.26 -4.98
N SER A 25 16.10 9.17 -4.43
CA SER A 25 17.46 9.14 -3.91
C SER A 25 18.51 9.38 -5.00
N GLY A 26 18.25 8.97 -6.24
CA GLY A 26 19.08 9.32 -7.39
C GLY A 26 19.17 10.84 -7.68
N VAL A 27 18.19 11.62 -7.22
CA VAL A 27 18.13 13.09 -7.45
C VAL A 27 18.59 13.88 -6.22
N VAL A 28 18.14 13.50 -5.02
CA VAL A 28 18.40 14.25 -3.77
C VAL A 28 19.38 13.56 -2.83
N GLY A 29 19.79 12.33 -3.13
CA GLY A 29 20.64 11.50 -2.29
C GLY A 29 19.84 10.66 -1.28
N GLU A 30 20.39 9.52 -0.88
CA GLU A 30 19.76 8.61 0.08
C GLU A 30 19.52 9.29 1.44
N ARG A 31 20.49 10.07 1.92
CA ARG A 31 20.38 10.82 3.17
C ARG A 31 19.27 11.86 3.16
N ALA A 32 18.78 12.30 2.01
CA ALA A 32 17.66 13.24 1.90
C ALA A 32 16.34 12.57 1.48
N THR A 33 16.28 11.23 1.51
CA THR A 33 15.13 10.45 1.08
C THR A 33 14.56 9.64 2.24
N VAL A 34 13.31 9.90 2.60
CA VAL A 34 12.56 9.15 3.62
C VAL A 34 11.47 8.37 2.90
N GLY A 35 11.35 7.07 3.20
CA GLY A 35 10.29 6.24 2.65
C GLY A 35 9.00 6.41 3.45
N ALA A 36 7.85 6.39 2.76
CA ALA A 36 6.55 6.31 3.40
C ALA A 36 5.64 5.31 2.67
N PHE A 37 4.90 4.56 3.45
CA PHE A 37 3.87 3.65 2.99
C PHE A 37 2.53 4.17 3.52
N VAL A 38 1.55 4.35 2.63
CA VAL A 38 0.19 4.80 3.00
C VAL A 38 -0.84 3.91 2.34
N ASN A 39 -1.85 3.42 3.05
CA ASN A 39 -2.87 2.54 2.50
C ASN A 39 -4.28 2.85 3.03
N PHE A 40 -4.52 4.12 3.37
CA PHE A 40 -5.86 4.64 3.64
C PHE A 40 -6.60 4.93 2.32
N GLY A 41 -7.93 4.90 2.36
CA GLY A 41 -8.77 5.25 1.22
C GLY A 41 -9.04 6.75 1.19
N ALA A 42 -8.78 7.38 0.05
CA ALA A 42 -9.20 8.75 -0.23
C ALA A 42 -9.51 8.90 -1.71
N ASP A 43 -10.47 9.76 -2.03
CA ASP A 43 -10.84 10.05 -3.41
C ASP A 43 -10.98 11.55 -3.66
N TRP A 44 -10.61 12.00 -4.85
CA TRP A 44 -10.67 13.40 -5.23
C TRP A 44 -12.01 13.72 -5.90
N HIS A 45 -12.78 14.63 -5.31
CA HIS A 45 -14.12 14.99 -5.80
C HIS A 45 -14.17 16.41 -6.42
N GLY A 46 -13.06 17.14 -6.36
CA GLY A 46 -12.95 18.49 -6.89
C GLY A 46 -11.88 19.33 -6.17
N PRO A 47 -11.60 20.56 -6.65
CA PRO A 47 -10.67 21.46 -5.99
C PRO A 47 -11.05 21.69 -4.51
N GLY A 48 -10.13 21.39 -3.59
CA GLY A 48 -10.34 21.50 -2.15
C GLY A 48 -11.33 20.49 -1.56
N LYS A 49 -11.77 19.48 -2.33
CA LYS A 49 -12.75 18.47 -1.91
C LYS A 49 -12.19 17.06 -2.10
N VAL A 50 -11.86 16.42 -0.98
CA VAL A 50 -11.37 15.05 -0.91
C VAL A 50 -12.29 14.26 -0.01
N LEU A 51 -12.81 13.13 -0.49
CA LEU A 51 -13.51 12.17 0.33
C LEU A 51 -12.46 11.35 1.09
N PHE A 52 -12.56 11.32 2.42
CA PHE A 52 -11.83 10.35 3.23
C PHE A 52 -12.66 9.08 3.34
N GLY A 53 -12.19 8.00 2.71
CA GLY A 53 -12.95 6.75 2.58
C GLY A 53 -12.81 5.85 3.80
N ASN A 54 -11.57 5.51 4.17
CA ASN A 54 -11.31 4.62 5.30
C ASN A 54 -9.90 4.81 5.85
N ARG A 55 -9.72 4.52 7.15
CA ARG A 55 -8.39 4.36 7.75
C ARG A 55 -7.66 3.17 7.15
N GLY A 56 -6.34 3.25 7.16
CA GLY A 56 -5.44 2.22 6.66
C GLY A 56 -4.04 2.46 7.19
N ALA A 57 -3.13 1.52 6.93
CA ALA A 57 -1.79 1.63 7.48
C ALA A 57 -1.05 2.86 6.92
N VAL A 58 -0.44 3.63 7.82
CA VAL A 58 0.45 4.75 7.53
C VAL A 58 1.78 4.45 8.22
N VAL A 59 2.86 4.37 7.45
CA VAL A 59 4.16 3.92 7.92
C VAL A 59 5.23 4.82 7.36
N VAL A 60 6.22 5.19 8.17
CA VAL A 60 7.36 5.99 7.75
C VAL A 60 8.66 5.39 8.28
N GLY A 61 9.75 5.51 7.50
CA GLY A 61 11.07 5.05 7.92
C GLY A 61 12.17 5.56 6.98
N GLU A 62 13.41 5.58 7.49
CA GLU A 62 14.57 5.86 6.65
C GLU A 62 14.85 4.67 5.72
N ILE A 63 15.32 4.97 4.50
CA ILE A 63 15.56 3.93 3.49
C ILE A 63 16.84 3.12 3.73
N ASP A 64 17.67 3.54 4.68
CA ASP A 64 18.85 2.80 5.15
C ASP A 64 18.59 2.02 6.46
N GLY A 65 17.34 2.06 6.96
CA GLY A 65 16.93 1.40 8.20
C GLY A 65 17.34 2.11 9.48
N THR A 66 17.96 3.30 9.39
CA THR A 66 18.26 4.09 10.58
C THR A 66 17.00 4.76 11.14
N THR A 67 17.08 5.20 12.39
CA THR A 67 16.06 6.05 13.00
C THR A 67 16.68 7.40 13.35
N LEU A 68 16.29 8.44 12.63
CA LEU A 68 16.75 9.81 12.84
C LEU A 68 15.69 10.65 13.57
N ASP A 69 16.10 11.74 14.22
CA ASP A 69 15.16 12.63 14.92
C ASP A 69 14.14 13.27 13.97
N ARG A 70 14.54 13.57 12.73
CA ARG A 70 13.62 14.03 11.69
C ARG A 70 12.50 13.02 11.40
N THR A 71 12.81 11.73 11.35
CA THR A 71 11.82 10.68 11.08
C THR A 71 10.88 10.46 12.25
N LYS A 72 11.37 10.62 13.49
CA LYS A 72 10.49 10.65 14.67
C LYS A 72 9.53 11.83 14.62
N GLU A 73 9.99 12.99 14.17
CA GLU A 73 9.12 14.16 14.05
C GLU A 73 8.07 14.00 12.94
N ILE A 74 8.46 13.46 11.77
CA ILE A 74 7.52 13.11 10.70
C ILE A 74 6.48 12.11 11.22
N HIS A 75 6.91 11.08 11.94
CA HIS A 75 6.01 10.10 12.54
C HIS A 75 4.96 10.75 13.46
N LYS A 76 5.38 11.64 14.38
CA LYS A 76 4.44 12.40 15.22
C LYS A 76 3.45 13.23 14.41
N LEU A 77 3.90 13.88 13.34
CA LEU A 77 3.01 14.65 12.46
C LEU A 77 1.99 13.74 11.75
N LEU A 78 2.44 12.57 11.28
CA LEU A 78 1.54 11.57 10.70
C LEU A 78 0.53 11.04 11.72
N GLN A 79 0.90 10.95 13.01
CA GLN A 79 -0.01 10.56 14.09
C GLN A 79 -1.17 11.53 14.34
N ILE A 80 -1.04 12.79 13.92
CA ILE A 80 -2.16 13.76 13.94
C ILE A 80 -3.28 13.29 13.00
N PHE A 81 -2.91 12.70 11.87
CA PHE A 81 -3.86 12.17 10.88
C PHE A 81 -4.27 10.72 11.20
N GLU A 82 -3.28 9.85 11.41
CA GLU A 82 -3.47 8.43 11.70
C GLU A 82 -2.80 8.06 13.03
N PRO A 83 -3.55 8.01 14.15
CA PRO A 83 -2.99 7.71 15.48
C PRO A 83 -2.16 6.42 15.53
N ASP A 84 -2.53 5.43 14.72
CA ASP A 84 -1.85 4.13 14.62
C ASP A 84 -0.68 4.13 13.61
N ALA A 85 -0.23 5.31 13.17
CA ALA A 85 0.92 5.41 12.26
C ALA A 85 2.16 4.75 12.89
N VAL A 86 2.98 4.09 12.05
CA VAL A 86 4.12 3.30 12.48
C VAL A 86 5.43 3.95 12.03
N LEU A 87 6.37 4.11 12.97
CA LEU A 87 7.78 4.34 12.65
C LEU A 87 8.47 2.98 12.50
N THR A 88 9.18 2.76 11.40
CA THR A 88 9.82 1.48 11.11
C THR A 88 11.27 1.63 10.66
N GLU A 89 12.09 0.63 11.02
CA GLU A 89 13.45 0.43 10.49
C GLU A 89 13.44 -0.44 9.22
N ASN A 90 12.29 -0.99 8.84
CA ASN A 90 12.12 -1.85 7.65
C ASN A 90 11.06 -1.28 6.71
N ILE A 91 11.28 -0.06 6.22
CA ILE A 91 10.34 0.59 5.30
C ILE A 91 10.23 -0.18 3.97
N TRP A 92 11.35 -0.75 3.51
CA TRP A 92 11.37 -1.58 2.31
C TRP A 92 10.48 -2.83 2.40
N GLY A 93 10.34 -3.42 3.59
CA GLY A 93 9.43 -4.53 3.82
C GLY A 93 7.98 -4.19 3.49
N TYR A 94 7.53 -3.01 3.92
CA TYR A 94 6.20 -2.50 3.59
C TYR A 94 6.07 -2.14 2.10
N LEU A 95 7.06 -1.44 1.53
CA LEU A 95 7.03 -1.01 0.12
C LEU A 95 7.00 -2.21 -0.85
N TRP A 96 7.82 -3.24 -0.61
CA TRP A 96 7.80 -4.47 -1.42
C TRP A 96 6.54 -5.30 -1.21
N GLY A 97 6.04 -5.39 0.03
CA GLY A 97 4.72 -5.97 0.30
C GLY A 97 3.64 -5.26 -0.51
N LYS A 98 3.66 -3.92 -0.51
CA LYS A 98 2.72 -3.09 -1.27
C LYS A 98 2.86 -3.26 -2.77
N LEU A 99 4.06 -3.48 -3.27
CA LEU A 99 4.30 -3.69 -4.69
C LEU A 99 3.59 -4.98 -5.16
N ALA A 100 3.64 -6.07 -4.40
CA ALA A 100 2.91 -7.30 -4.72
C ALA A 100 1.38 -7.09 -4.69
N TYR A 101 0.90 -6.42 -3.64
CA TYR A 101 -0.50 -6.03 -3.52
C TYR A 101 -0.97 -5.17 -4.71
N GLY A 102 -0.20 -4.13 -5.05
CA GLY A 102 -0.48 -3.20 -6.13
C GLY A 102 -0.44 -3.87 -7.50
N ALA A 103 0.49 -4.80 -7.75
CA ALA A 103 0.53 -5.58 -8.98
C ALA A 103 -0.78 -6.37 -9.19
N MET A 104 -1.32 -6.99 -8.13
CA MET A 104 -2.61 -7.66 -8.19
C MET A 104 -3.76 -6.68 -8.44
N LEU A 105 -3.77 -5.53 -7.75
CA LEU A 105 -4.81 -4.52 -7.97
C LEU A 105 -4.79 -3.96 -9.40
N PHE A 106 -3.62 -3.63 -9.95
CA PHE A 106 -3.55 -3.09 -11.31
C PHE A 106 -4.01 -4.09 -12.36
N ALA A 107 -3.77 -5.39 -12.16
CA ALA A 107 -4.25 -6.41 -13.06
C ALA A 107 -5.80 -6.53 -13.09
N THR A 108 -6.52 -6.03 -12.09
CA THR A 108 -8.00 -6.00 -12.15
C THR A 108 -8.52 -5.03 -13.23
N ALA A 109 -7.72 -4.05 -13.65
CA ALA A 109 -8.10 -3.11 -14.72
C ALA A 109 -8.21 -3.76 -16.11
N LEU A 110 -7.83 -5.03 -16.26
CA LEU A 110 -7.94 -5.79 -17.51
C LEU A 110 -9.37 -6.29 -17.80
N ASN A 111 -10.32 -6.07 -16.88
CA ASN A 111 -11.73 -6.39 -17.07
C ASN A 111 -12.62 -5.39 -16.32
N ASN A 112 -13.94 -5.56 -16.44
CA ASN A 112 -14.94 -4.67 -15.83
C ASN A 112 -15.47 -5.18 -14.48
N ASP A 113 -14.93 -6.29 -13.95
CA ASP A 113 -15.38 -6.81 -12.66
C ASP A 113 -14.81 -5.95 -11.53
N SER A 114 -15.54 -5.87 -10.42
CA SER A 114 -15.02 -5.18 -9.23
C SER A 114 -13.75 -5.87 -8.71
N MET A 115 -12.97 -5.17 -7.87
CA MET A 115 -11.85 -5.81 -7.18
C MET A 115 -12.31 -7.04 -6.37
N ALA A 116 -13.45 -6.94 -5.69
CA ALA A 116 -13.99 -8.03 -4.90
C ALA A 116 -14.34 -9.25 -5.76
N ASP A 117 -14.98 -9.03 -6.90
CA ASP A 117 -15.35 -10.10 -7.84
C ASP A 117 -14.11 -10.76 -8.46
N ASN A 118 -13.10 -9.96 -8.84
CA ASN A 118 -11.82 -10.46 -9.35
C ASN A 118 -11.15 -11.43 -8.37
N PHE A 119 -11.10 -11.08 -7.08
CA PHE A 119 -10.47 -11.93 -6.06
C PHE A 119 -11.37 -13.09 -5.59
N ALA A 120 -12.69 -12.99 -5.79
CA ALA A 120 -13.64 -14.06 -5.50
C ALA A 120 -13.61 -15.20 -6.53
N ASP A 121 -13.26 -14.90 -7.78
CA ASP A 121 -13.25 -15.88 -8.87
C ASP A 121 -12.13 -16.92 -8.70
N GLN A 122 -12.54 -18.16 -8.39
CA GLN A 122 -11.63 -19.28 -8.20
C GLN A 122 -10.83 -19.62 -9.47
N HIS A 123 -11.34 -19.31 -10.66
CA HIS A 123 -10.63 -19.52 -11.92
C HIS A 123 -9.40 -18.61 -12.03
N ARG A 124 -9.44 -17.42 -11.40
CA ARG A 124 -8.34 -16.43 -11.40
C ARG A 124 -7.35 -16.64 -10.25
N THR A 125 -7.65 -17.52 -9.29
CA THR A 125 -6.78 -17.72 -8.12
C THR A 125 -5.33 -18.05 -8.49
N LYS A 126 -5.10 -18.87 -9.52
CA LYS A 126 -3.73 -19.18 -9.96
C LYS A 126 -2.97 -17.94 -10.45
N LEU A 127 -3.65 -17.02 -11.14
CA LEU A 127 -3.09 -15.76 -11.61
C LEU A 127 -2.66 -14.87 -10.44
N TRP A 128 -3.54 -14.67 -9.45
CA TRP A 128 -3.23 -13.85 -8.27
C TRP A 128 -2.02 -14.40 -7.51
N ILE A 129 -1.96 -15.72 -7.30
CA ILE A 129 -0.82 -16.37 -6.65
C ILE A 129 0.47 -16.19 -7.45
N ALA A 130 0.42 -16.33 -8.77
CA ALA A 130 1.59 -16.17 -9.64
C ALA A 130 2.15 -14.74 -9.56
N MET A 131 1.31 -13.71 -9.70
CA MET A 131 1.77 -12.32 -9.61
C MET A 131 2.36 -11.96 -8.25
N GLY A 132 1.74 -12.43 -7.16
CA GLY A 132 2.29 -12.26 -5.82
C GLY A 132 3.68 -12.89 -5.68
N ARG A 133 3.85 -14.10 -6.21
CA ARG A 133 5.11 -14.84 -6.20
C ARG A 133 6.19 -14.19 -7.07
N GLU A 134 5.84 -13.60 -8.20
CA GLU A 134 6.81 -12.90 -9.05
C GLU A 134 7.48 -11.75 -8.29
N VAL A 135 6.69 -10.91 -7.63
CA VAL A 135 7.23 -9.79 -6.84
C VAL A 135 7.95 -10.30 -5.59
N MET A 136 7.33 -11.22 -4.84
CA MET A 136 7.91 -11.75 -3.60
C MET A 136 9.14 -12.65 -3.82
N GLY A 137 9.33 -13.17 -5.02
CA GLY A 137 10.57 -13.87 -5.40
C GLY A 137 11.79 -12.97 -5.51
N LEU A 138 11.60 -11.64 -5.62
CA LEU A 138 12.68 -10.67 -5.75
C LEU A 138 13.08 -10.04 -4.41
N ALA A 139 12.14 -9.82 -3.48
CA ALA A 139 12.42 -9.13 -2.22
C ALA A 139 13.52 -9.81 -1.38
N PRO A 140 13.51 -11.13 -1.13
CA PRO A 140 14.58 -11.81 -0.40
C PRO A 140 15.94 -11.76 -1.12
N LYS A 141 15.93 -11.79 -2.47
CA LYS A 141 17.17 -11.64 -3.27
C LYS A 141 17.79 -10.25 -3.14
N LYS A 142 17.01 -9.27 -2.68
CA LYS A 142 17.46 -7.91 -2.33
C LYS A 142 17.76 -7.75 -0.84
N GLY A 143 17.72 -8.83 -0.06
CA GLY A 143 17.93 -8.79 1.40
C GLY A 143 16.76 -8.17 2.17
N ILE A 144 15.59 -8.04 1.55
CA ILE A 144 14.42 -7.39 2.13
C ILE A 144 13.48 -8.44 2.70
N GLN A 145 13.04 -8.21 3.94
CA GLN A 145 11.99 -9.00 4.58
C GLN A 145 10.64 -8.31 4.38
N PRO A 146 9.73 -8.83 3.53
CA PRO A 146 8.43 -8.21 3.28
C PRO A 146 7.55 -8.20 4.53
N LEU A 147 6.76 -7.13 4.69
CA LEU A 147 5.82 -6.95 5.79
C LEU A 147 4.40 -6.82 5.27
N GLY A 148 3.46 -7.46 5.97
CA GLY A 148 2.03 -7.38 5.67
C GLY A 148 1.39 -6.11 6.21
N PHE A 149 0.20 -5.80 5.69
CA PHE A 149 -0.58 -4.62 6.08
C PHE A 149 -2.05 -4.84 5.71
N ASN A 150 -2.98 -4.28 6.49
CA ASN A 150 -4.42 -4.32 6.24
C ASN A 150 -4.95 -5.68 5.73
N GLY A 151 -4.40 -6.79 6.26
CA GLY A 151 -4.76 -8.17 5.93
C GLY A 151 -4.11 -8.80 4.69
N PHE A 152 -3.35 -8.04 3.90
CA PHE A 152 -2.45 -8.59 2.90
C PHE A 152 -1.24 -9.23 3.58
N ASP A 153 -0.94 -10.47 3.20
CA ASP A 153 0.13 -11.29 3.77
C ASP A 153 1.15 -11.66 2.68
N PRO A 154 2.26 -10.92 2.55
CA PRO A 154 3.27 -11.17 1.52
C PRO A 154 4.04 -12.48 1.75
N ILE A 155 4.12 -12.97 3.00
CA ILE A 155 4.87 -14.19 3.35
C ILE A 155 4.28 -15.40 2.63
N ALA A 156 2.95 -15.43 2.46
CA ALA A 156 2.24 -16.48 1.75
C ALA A 156 2.60 -16.59 0.25
N TYR A 157 3.36 -15.65 -0.30
CA TYR A 157 3.81 -15.65 -1.69
C TYR A 157 5.34 -15.73 -1.83
N LEU A 158 6.09 -15.90 -0.73
CA LEU A 158 7.54 -16.06 -0.79
C LEU A 158 7.96 -17.38 -1.48
N PRO A 159 9.20 -17.48 -1.99
CA PRO A 159 9.77 -18.75 -2.41
C PRO A 159 9.67 -19.80 -1.28
N GLY A 160 9.14 -20.98 -1.59
CA GLY A 160 8.89 -22.05 -0.61
C GLY A 160 7.49 -22.05 0.00
N ALA A 161 6.70 -20.98 -0.15
CA ALA A 161 5.31 -20.96 0.30
C ALA A 161 4.41 -21.86 -0.58
N THR A 162 3.57 -22.65 0.08
CA THR A 162 2.64 -23.58 -0.57
C THR A 162 1.47 -22.84 -1.22
N ASP A 163 0.86 -23.46 -2.24
CA ASP A 163 -0.38 -22.96 -2.84
C ASP A 163 -1.51 -22.83 -1.80
N SER A 164 -1.53 -23.70 -0.79
CA SER A 164 -2.54 -23.65 0.26
C SER A 164 -2.38 -22.42 1.16
N GLU A 165 -1.15 -21.98 1.43
CA GLU A 165 -0.89 -20.75 2.19
C GLU A 165 -1.33 -19.53 1.40
N ALA A 166 -0.94 -19.45 0.12
CA ALA A 166 -1.33 -18.36 -0.76
C ALA A 166 -2.85 -18.26 -0.93
N ARG A 167 -3.56 -19.40 -1.09
CA ARG A 167 -5.04 -19.44 -1.14
C ARG A 167 -5.68 -18.95 0.15
N ARG A 168 -5.13 -19.32 1.32
CA ARG A 168 -5.64 -18.83 2.61
C ARG A 168 -5.43 -17.33 2.76
N ALA A 169 -4.27 -16.82 2.37
CA ALA A 169 -3.98 -15.39 2.38
C ALA A 169 -4.93 -14.62 1.45
N LEU A 170 -5.11 -15.08 0.22
CA LEU A 170 -6.05 -14.48 -0.73
C LEU A 170 -7.48 -14.45 -0.19
N LYS A 171 -7.96 -15.56 0.39
CA LYS A 171 -9.30 -15.63 0.98
C LYS A 171 -9.48 -14.68 2.17
N ARG A 172 -8.47 -14.55 3.04
CA ARG A 172 -8.51 -13.58 4.15
C ARG A 172 -8.57 -12.15 3.62
N TRP A 173 -7.75 -11.85 2.61
CA TRP A 173 -7.69 -10.53 2.02
C TRP A 173 -8.99 -10.16 1.30
N GLN A 174 -9.59 -11.08 0.53
CA GLN A 174 -10.89 -10.91 -0.10
C GLN A 174 -11.97 -10.48 0.90
N ASN A 175 -12.06 -11.15 2.06
CA ASN A 175 -13.04 -10.83 3.09
C ASN A 175 -12.87 -9.40 3.63
N LEU A 176 -11.65 -8.88 3.65
CA LEU A 176 -11.36 -7.52 4.09
C LEU A 176 -11.65 -6.48 3.02
N THR A 177 -11.37 -6.77 1.74
CA THR A 177 -11.75 -5.90 0.61
C THR A 177 -13.27 -5.69 0.56
N VAL A 178 -14.05 -6.75 0.81
CA VAL A 178 -15.53 -6.66 0.88
C VAL A 178 -15.98 -5.80 2.07
N CYS A 179 -15.31 -5.90 3.23
CA CYS A 179 -15.63 -5.06 4.39
C CYS A 179 -15.24 -3.59 4.20
N GLN A 180 -14.13 -3.30 3.52
CA GLN A 180 -13.66 -1.93 3.26
C GLN A 180 -14.44 -1.20 2.16
N GLN A 181 -15.17 -1.93 1.31
CA GLN A 181 -16.07 -1.35 0.29
C GLN A 181 -17.44 -0.95 0.84
N LYS A 182 -17.75 -1.22 2.12
CA LYS A 182 -18.95 -0.68 2.76
C LYS A 182 -18.59 0.69 3.35
N PRO A 183 -19.05 1.82 2.77
CA PRO A 183 -18.86 3.10 3.43
C PRO A 183 -19.63 3.08 4.75
N THR A 184 -18.93 3.20 5.87
CA THR A 184 -19.55 3.69 7.10
C THR A 184 -19.58 5.20 7.00
N LEU A 185 -20.71 5.75 6.58
CA LEU A 185 -21.02 7.15 6.84
C LEU A 185 -21.22 7.30 8.35
N GLU A 186 -20.54 8.26 8.99
CA GLU A 186 -20.75 8.60 10.41
C GLU A 186 -22.21 9.01 10.71
N SER A 187 -23.03 9.22 9.68
CA SER A 187 -24.46 9.57 9.76
C SER A 187 -25.43 8.39 9.67
N GLY A 188 -24.99 7.14 9.44
CA GLY A 188 -25.90 6.00 9.28
C GLY A 188 -26.75 6.02 7.99
N GLU A 189 -26.50 6.94 7.07
CA GLU A 189 -27.05 6.89 5.72
C GLU A 189 -26.23 5.94 4.83
N THR A 190 -26.85 5.33 3.83
CA THR A 190 -26.17 4.54 2.80
C THR A 190 -25.95 5.39 1.55
N TRP A 191 -24.80 5.26 0.91
CA TRP A 191 -24.48 6.01 -0.31
C TRP A 191 -25.40 5.57 -1.48
N PRO A 192 -26.02 6.50 -2.22
CA PRO A 192 -27.02 6.18 -3.23
C PRO A 192 -26.35 5.84 -4.56
N PHE A 193 -25.74 4.67 -4.66
CA PHE A 193 -25.41 4.05 -5.96
C PHE A 193 -25.80 2.56 -5.94
N GLU A 194 -27.05 2.31 -5.56
CA GLU A 194 -27.77 1.15 -6.06
C GLU A 194 -28.68 1.60 -7.19
N LYS A 195 -28.48 0.97 -8.37
CA LYS A 195 -29.34 0.98 -9.57
C LYS A 195 -29.04 2.07 -10.60
N GLU A 196 -28.18 1.73 -11.55
CA GLU A 196 -28.58 1.70 -12.96
C GLU A 196 -27.83 0.56 -13.66
N LYS A 197 -28.53 -0.57 -13.86
CA LYS A 197 -28.09 -1.58 -14.84
C LYS A 197 -28.30 -0.97 -16.23
N PRO A 198 -27.32 -1.03 -17.15
CA PRO A 198 -27.53 -0.60 -18.52
C PRO A 198 -28.59 -1.50 -19.19
N ARG A 199 -29.49 -0.88 -19.95
CA ARG A 199 -30.50 -1.55 -20.79
C ARG A 199 -29.87 -2.21 -22.00
#